data_AF-A0A368GDM5-F1
#
_entry.id   AF-A0A368GDM5-F1
#
_cell.length_a   1.000
_cell.length_b   1.000
_cell.length_c   1.000
_cell.angle_alpha   90.00
_cell.angle_beta   90.00
_cell.angle_gamma   90.00
#
_symmetry.space_group_name_H-M   'P 1'
#
loop_
_entity.id
_entity.type
_entity.pdbx_description
1 polymer ?
#
loop_
_entity_poly.entity_id
_entity_poly.type
_entity_poly.pdbx_seq_one_letter_code
_entity_poly.pdbx_strand_id
1 'polypeptide(L)'
;MEGQGDAAAAGAGGSQGPRPSNKRLQQTQAQVDEVVGIMKVNVEKVLERDQKLSQLDDRADALQEGASQFEKSAATLKRKYWWKNIKMMIIMCAITVILIIIIVLLYLKKMPIDHTAYFKAHAHTLAKQMDSTSESDEVRKTEHDVSPMYKKLISVAFSLARDLTELQQVVLSRRRGYLSFNSPFLVMGEAERDTFDRDTKKALSQLEHAIHRLSSQIAGGVLTVKDEKKHLSLVVDSLNSYLKRTAKMVTDMRAIRLHSTANQQKMLRLCCLVEAKQQRDNERDRVAVPSIGKHFSSELPHTTLKWRGSKATRTGEHKMDKENEVPPSTDDSYNGWDIGNIIPDGEVQPDENEFSNPASQDKAQLMAENERMFERFSHVHSHIEGLETQITEIQRLQEAFAEKVMDQEKDIEIINEAALHTSENLKDGNEWIRQAISNSAGRRVVVLFCIIVITFTLLFLDWYNP
;
A
#
# COMPACT_ATOMS: atom_id res chain seq x y z
N MET A 1 -41.01 -91.25 54.00
CA MET A 1 -41.33 -91.71 52.64
C MET A 1 -40.57 -90.79 51.70
N GLU A 2 -39.39 -91.25 51.25
CA GLU A 2 -39.14 -91.79 49.89
C GLU A 2 -38.83 -90.64 48.90
N GLY A 3 -37.78 -90.63 48.07
CA GLY A 3 -36.56 -91.44 47.91
C GLY A 3 -35.54 -90.58 47.10
N GLN A 4 -34.24 -90.59 47.38
CA GLN A 4 -33.20 -91.48 46.81
C GLN A 4 -32.87 -91.24 45.32
N GLY A 5 -31.67 -90.68 45.06
CA GLY A 5 -30.85 -90.90 43.85
C GLY A 5 -31.09 -89.93 42.66
N ASP A 6 -30.12 -89.70 41.76
CA ASP A 6 -28.70 -90.07 41.76
C ASP A 6 -27.92 -89.29 40.66
N ALA A 7 -26.60 -89.53 40.58
CA ALA A 7 -25.71 -89.30 39.42
C ALA A 7 -25.28 -87.87 39.01
N ALA A 8 -23.99 -87.78 38.66
CA ALA A 8 -23.33 -86.60 38.09
C ALA A 8 -23.34 -86.62 36.56
N ALA A 9 -23.31 -85.43 35.93
CA ALA A 9 -22.98 -85.28 34.52
C ALA A 9 -22.19 -83.97 34.30
N ALA A 10 -20.97 -84.08 33.76
CA ALA A 10 -20.18 -82.94 33.34
C ALA A 10 -20.71 -82.40 32.00
N GLY A 11 -20.87 -81.08 31.89
CA GLY A 11 -21.41 -80.43 30.69
C GLY A 11 -20.96 -78.98 30.58
N ALA A 12 -19.71 -78.76 30.17
CA ALA A 12 -19.12 -77.42 30.02
C ALA A 12 -19.64 -76.69 28.78
N GLY A 13 -20.86 -76.15 28.85
CA GLY A 13 -21.47 -75.29 27.84
C GLY A 13 -20.90 -73.87 27.84
N GLY A 14 -19.64 -73.70 27.46
CA GLY A 14 -18.98 -72.39 27.40
C GLY A 14 -19.47 -71.52 26.24
N SER A 15 -20.50 -70.71 26.47
CA SER A 15 -21.00 -69.72 25.51
C SER A 15 -19.95 -68.63 25.23
N GLN A 16 -19.19 -68.74 24.13
CA GLN A 16 -18.26 -67.69 23.71
C GLN A 16 -19.03 -66.51 23.11
N GLY A 17 -19.33 -65.51 23.95
CA GLY A 17 -19.71 -64.18 23.48
C GLY A 17 -18.58 -63.52 22.67
N PRO A 18 -18.89 -62.52 21.82
CA PRO A 18 -17.92 -61.91 20.92
C PRO A 18 -16.75 -61.28 21.69
N ARG A 19 -15.54 -61.75 21.37
CA ARG A 19 -14.28 -61.34 22.04
C ARG A 19 -13.96 -59.85 21.79
N PRO A 20 -13.28 -59.16 22.74
CA PRO A 20 -13.16 -57.70 22.75
C PRO A 20 -12.41 -57.04 21.59
N SER A 21 -11.71 -57.79 20.72
CA SER A 21 -11.02 -57.25 19.54
C SER A 21 -11.99 -56.60 18.54
N ASN A 22 -13.11 -57.27 18.26
CA ASN A 22 -14.03 -56.85 17.21
C ASN A 22 -14.80 -55.59 17.63
N LYS A 23 -15.01 -55.42 18.94
CA LYS A 23 -15.70 -54.26 19.52
C LYS A 23 -14.90 -52.96 19.37
N ARG A 24 -13.57 -53.02 19.44
CA ARG A 24 -12.70 -51.85 19.16
C ARG A 24 -12.69 -51.49 17.68
N LEU A 25 -12.55 -52.48 16.79
CA LEU A 25 -12.57 -52.23 15.34
C LEU A 25 -13.91 -51.68 14.84
N GLN A 26 -15.04 -52.23 15.31
CA GLN A 26 -16.37 -51.67 15.03
C GLN A 26 -16.55 -50.25 15.58
N GLN A 27 -15.95 -49.94 16.73
CA GLN A 27 -15.99 -48.59 17.29
C GLN A 27 -15.16 -47.59 16.44
N THR A 28 -14.00 -48.00 15.93
CA THR A 28 -13.22 -47.19 14.98
C THR A 28 -13.97 -46.99 13.66
N GLN A 29 -14.59 -48.05 13.12
CA GLN A 29 -15.40 -47.99 11.90
C GLN A 29 -16.56 -46.98 12.06
N ALA A 30 -17.34 -47.09 13.13
CA ALA A 30 -18.43 -46.17 13.41
C ALA A 30 -17.98 -44.70 13.59
N GLN A 31 -16.77 -44.47 14.14
CA GLN A 31 -16.20 -43.12 14.24
C GLN A 31 -15.79 -42.56 12.87
N VAL A 32 -15.25 -43.38 11.97
CA VAL A 32 -14.92 -42.95 10.60
C VAL A 32 -16.20 -42.66 9.81
N ASP A 33 -17.21 -43.52 9.91
CA ASP A 33 -18.55 -43.29 9.34
C ASP A 33 -19.19 -41.98 9.85
N GLU A 34 -19.08 -41.69 11.16
CA GLU A 34 -19.55 -40.44 11.76
C GLU A 34 -18.80 -39.22 11.19
N VAL A 35 -17.47 -39.31 11.04
CA VAL A 35 -16.66 -38.22 10.46
C VAL A 35 -16.98 -38.02 8.98
N VAL A 36 -17.20 -39.07 8.18
CA VAL A 36 -17.70 -38.96 6.80
C VAL A 36 -19.04 -38.22 6.78
N GLY A 37 -19.97 -38.57 7.68
CA GLY A 37 -21.26 -37.90 7.82
C GLY A 37 -21.14 -36.42 8.15
N ILE A 38 -20.31 -36.07 9.14
CA ILE A 38 -20.00 -34.68 9.52
C ILE A 38 -19.39 -33.93 8.32
N MET A 39 -18.46 -34.56 7.59
CA MET A 39 -17.77 -33.93 6.48
C MET A 39 -18.72 -33.64 5.30
N LYS A 40 -19.63 -34.57 4.97
CA LYS A 40 -20.68 -34.37 3.95
C LYS A 40 -21.61 -33.20 4.33
N VAL A 41 -22.05 -33.15 5.59
CA VAL A 41 -22.88 -32.04 6.10
C VAL A 41 -22.10 -30.70 6.10
N ASN A 42 -20.80 -30.71 6.35
CA ASN A 42 -19.97 -29.50 6.30
C ASN A 42 -19.77 -28.99 4.86
N VAL A 43 -19.59 -29.90 3.89
CA VAL A 43 -19.54 -29.56 2.45
C VAL A 43 -20.87 -28.97 1.99
N GLU A 44 -22.00 -29.58 2.36
CA GLU A 44 -23.33 -29.05 2.03
C GLU A 44 -23.57 -27.65 2.64
N LYS A 45 -23.17 -27.44 3.90
CA LYS A 45 -23.26 -26.13 4.57
C LYS A 45 -22.35 -25.05 3.95
N VAL A 46 -21.15 -25.40 3.46
CA VAL A 46 -20.31 -24.39 2.80
C VAL A 46 -20.87 -24.03 1.43
N LEU A 47 -21.44 -24.99 0.68
CA LEU A 47 -22.14 -24.75 -0.59
C LEU A 47 -23.42 -23.89 -0.41
N GLU A 48 -24.20 -24.11 0.64
CA GLU A 48 -25.31 -23.22 1.00
C GLU A 48 -24.84 -21.78 1.27
N ARG A 49 -23.68 -21.62 1.92
CA ARG A 49 -23.08 -20.31 2.20
C ARG A 49 -22.52 -19.66 0.94
N ASP A 50 -21.92 -20.45 0.05
CA ASP A 50 -21.46 -20.07 -1.30
C ASP A 50 -22.60 -19.39 -2.08
N GLN A 51 -23.76 -20.05 -2.16
CA GLN A 51 -24.95 -19.50 -2.82
C GLN A 51 -25.48 -18.21 -2.16
N LYS A 52 -25.41 -18.11 -0.82
CA LYS A 52 -25.81 -16.91 -0.07
C LYS A 52 -24.83 -15.75 -0.24
N LEU A 53 -23.53 -16.04 -0.43
CA LEU A 53 -22.50 -15.04 -0.69
C LEU A 53 -22.59 -14.51 -2.11
N SER A 54 -22.77 -15.38 -3.12
CA SER A 54 -23.06 -14.93 -4.50
C SER A 54 -24.27 -13.99 -4.56
N GLN A 55 -25.37 -14.29 -3.86
CA GLN A 55 -26.51 -13.36 -3.75
C GLN A 55 -26.21 -12.07 -2.98
N LEU A 56 -25.20 -12.05 -2.12
CA LEU A 56 -24.77 -10.87 -1.37
C LEU A 56 -23.81 -10.02 -2.22
N ASP A 57 -22.99 -10.64 -3.05
CA ASP A 57 -22.10 -10.02 -4.04
C ASP A 57 -22.90 -9.26 -5.10
N ASP A 58 -23.89 -9.92 -5.74
CA ASP A 58 -24.85 -9.29 -6.66
C ASP A 58 -25.50 -8.02 -6.05
N ARG A 59 -25.79 -8.07 -4.74
CA ARG A 59 -26.40 -6.95 -4.00
C ARG A 59 -25.38 -5.88 -3.62
N ALA A 60 -24.14 -6.26 -3.32
CA ALA A 60 -23.05 -5.33 -3.02
C ALA A 60 -22.70 -4.52 -4.27
N ASP A 61 -22.59 -5.18 -5.43
CA ASP A 61 -22.38 -4.53 -6.73
C ASP A 61 -23.52 -3.56 -7.08
N ALA A 62 -24.78 -4.00 -6.98
CA ALA A 62 -25.93 -3.13 -7.23
C ALA A 62 -25.98 -1.93 -6.26
N LEU A 63 -25.60 -2.12 -5.00
CA LEU A 63 -25.53 -1.06 -4.00
C LEU A 63 -24.36 -0.10 -4.28
N GLN A 64 -23.21 -0.61 -4.72
CA GLN A 64 -22.03 0.16 -5.11
C GLN A 64 -22.30 1.01 -6.35
N GLU A 65 -23.00 0.47 -7.35
CA GLU A 65 -23.42 1.24 -8.51
C GLU A 65 -24.37 2.38 -8.08
N GLY A 66 -25.37 2.07 -7.27
CA GLY A 66 -26.29 3.05 -6.69
C GLY A 66 -25.57 4.15 -5.89
N ALA A 67 -24.54 3.78 -5.12
CA ALA A 67 -23.70 4.71 -4.37
C ALA A 67 -22.90 5.64 -5.29
N SER A 68 -22.29 5.12 -6.35
CA SER A 68 -21.58 5.95 -7.33
C SER A 68 -22.53 6.86 -8.13
N GLN A 69 -23.74 6.40 -8.44
CA GLN A 69 -24.77 7.25 -9.06
C GLN A 69 -25.23 8.37 -8.12
N PHE A 70 -25.39 8.08 -6.82
CA PHE A 70 -25.70 9.06 -5.78
C PHE A 70 -24.59 10.10 -5.62
N GLU A 71 -23.33 9.65 -5.52
CA GLU A 71 -22.12 10.48 -5.46
C GLU A 71 -22.07 11.46 -6.65
N LYS A 72 -22.15 10.95 -7.89
CA LYS A 72 -22.20 11.78 -9.11
C LYS A 72 -23.35 12.79 -9.08
N SER A 73 -24.52 12.38 -8.61
CA SER A 73 -25.69 13.26 -8.46
C SER A 73 -25.44 14.37 -7.43
N ALA A 74 -24.88 14.04 -6.26
CA ALA A 74 -24.49 15.00 -5.23
C ALA A 74 -23.41 15.98 -5.72
N ALA A 75 -22.42 15.53 -6.50
CA ALA A 75 -21.40 16.38 -7.11
C ALA A 75 -22.02 17.42 -8.06
N THR A 76 -22.93 16.98 -8.94
CA THR A 76 -23.61 17.91 -9.86
C THR A 76 -24.50 18.90 -9.12
N LEU A 77 -25.17 18.50 -8.05
CA LEU A 77 -25.94 19.39 -7.17
C LEU A 77 -25.02 20.44 -6.50
N LYS A 78 -23.93 20.01 -5.86
CA LYS A 78 -22.92 20.91 -5.26
C LYS A 78 -22.41 21.93 -6.27
N ARG A 79 -22.05 21.49 -7.49
CA ARG A 79 -21.65 22.39 -8.59
C ARG A 79 -22.78 23.34 -8.98
N LYS A 80 -24.01 22.87 -9.16
CA LYS A 80 -25.18 23.69 -9.55
C LYS A 80 -25.49 24.78 -8.52
N TYR A 81 -25.41 24.47 -7.22
CA TYR A 81 -25.59 25.45 -6.15
C TYR A 81 -24.41 26.43 -6.04
N TRP A 82 -23.18 25.96 -6.21
CA TRP A 82 -21.97 26.81 -6.24
C TRP A 82 -22.01 27.83 -7.38
N TRP A 83 -22.37 27.41 -8.60
CA TRP A 83 -22.53 28.33 -9.74
C TRP A 83 -23.68 29.32 -9.56
N LYS A 84 -24.81 28.89 -8.95
CA LYS A 84 -25.87 29.83 -8.55
C LYS A 84 -25.34 30.89 -7.57
N ASN A 85 -24.52 30.49 -6.59
CA ASN A 85 -23.93 31.41 -5.62
C ASN A 85 -22.97 32.42 -6.28
N ILE A 86 -22.07 31.96 -7.17
CA ILE A 86 -21.15 32.84 -7.90
C ILE A 86 -21.90 33.82 -8.80
N LYS A 87 -22.91 33.35 -9.55
CA LYS A 87 -23.73 34.24 -10.40
C LYS A 87 -24.41 35.34 -9.57
N MET A 88 -24.98 35.00 -8.42
CA MET A 88 -25.56 36.00 -7.51
C MET A 88 -24.51 36.96 -6.95
N MET A 89 -23.34 36.46 -6.53
CA MET A 89 -22.26 37.31 -6.01
C MET A 89 -21.78 38.33 -7.05
N ILE A 90 -21.59 37.93 -8.31
CA ILE A 90 -21.19 38.81 -9.41
C ILE A 90 -22.25 39.92 -9.64
N ILE A 91 -23.54 39.56 -9.61
CA ILE A 91 -24.64 40.53 -9.77
C ILE A 91 -24.63 41.56 -8.62
N MET A 92 -24.47 41.11 -7.36
CA MET A 92 -24.41 42.02 -6.22
C MET A 92 -23.19 42.97 -6.30
N CYS A 93 -22.01 42.45 -6.66
CA CYS A 93 -20.82 43.27 -6.86
C CYS A 93 -21.03 44.32 -7.98
N ALA A 94 -21.62 43.92 -9.11
CA ALA A 94 -21.92 44.83 -10.21
C ALA A 94 -22.85 45.99 -9.78
N ILE A 95 -23.91 45.70 -9.02
CA ILE A 95 -24.81 46.72 -8.47
C ILE A 95 -24.03 47.70 -7.56
N THR A 96 -23.20 47.19 -6.65
CA THR A 96 -22.40 48.07 -5.77
C THR A 96 -21.38 48.94 -6.53
N VAL A 97 -20.75 48.41 -7.59
CA VAL A 97 -19.82 49.18 -8.44
C VAL A 97 -20.55 50.26 -9.23
N ILE A 98 -21.73 49.96 -9.79
CA ILE A 98 -22.55 50.96 -10.50
C ILE A 98 -22.94 52.10 -9.57
N LEU A 99 -23.35 51.81 -8.33
CA LEU A 99 -23.64 52.85 -7.33
C LEU A 99 -22.43 53.72 -7.02
N ILE A 100 -21.23 53.12 -6.84
CA ILE A 100 -19.99 53.88 -6.62
C ILE A 100 -19.65 54.78 -7.82
N ILE A 101 -19.81 54.29 -9.05
CA ILE A 101 -19.58 55.10 -10.27
C ILE A 101 -20.55 56.28 -10.34
N ILE A 102 -21.83 56.09 -10.02
CA ILE A 102 -22.82 57.18 -9.97
C ILE A 102 -22.41 58.24 -8.94
N ILE A 103 -21.98 57.83 -7.75
CA ILE A 103 -21.47 58.77 -6.71
C ILE A 103 -20.28 59.56 -7.26
N VAL A 104 -19.27 58.90 -7.83
CA VAL A 104 -18.07 59.57 -8.36
C VAL A 104 -18.41 60.55 -9.48
N LEU A 105 -19.32 60.20 -10.40
CA LEU A 105 -19.76 61.09 -11.47
C LEU A 105 -20.53 62.32 -10.95
N LEU A 106 -21.37 62.15 -9.93
CA LEU A 106 -22.05 63.27 -9.26
C LEU A 106 -21.04 64.19 -8.55
N TYR A 107 -20.02 63.63 -7.89
CA TYR A 107 -18.93 64.38 -7.27
C TYR A 107 -18.11 65.19 -8.28
N LEU A 108 -17.66 64.56 -9.36
CA LEU A 108 -16.87 65.21 -10.41
C LEU A 108 -17.66 66.29 -11.14
N LYS A 109 -19.00 66.14 -11.27
CA LYS A 109 -19.87 67.17 -11.85
C LYS A 109 -20.08 68.36 -10.91
N LYS A 110 -20.00 68.18 -9.59
CA LYS A 110 -20.25 69.25 -8.58
C LYS A 110 -18.99 70.07 -8.24
N MET A 111 -17.78 69.58 -8.55
CA MET A 111 -16.53 70.34 -8.36
C MET A 111 -16.00 70.92 -9.68
N PRO A 112 -16.10 72.25 -9.92
CA PRO A 112 -15.28 72.90 -10.94
C PRO A 112 -13.81 72.91 -10.48
N ILE A 113 -12.97 72.13 -11.15
CA ILE A 113 -11.56 71.95 -10.80
C ILE A 113 -10.72 73.09 -11.40
N ASP A 114 -10.56 74.19 -10.65
CA ASP A 114 -9.63 75.28 -10.95
C ASP A 114 -8.31 75.18 -10.15
N HIS A 115 -7.74 73.97 -10.06
CA HIS A 115 -6.39 73.80 -9.48
C HIS A 115 -5.28 74.46 -10.31
N THR A 116 -5.53 74.77 -11.59
CA THR A 116 -4.59 75.48 -12.48
C THR A 116 -4.22 76.86 -11.96
N ALA A 117 -5.16 77.61 -11.36
CA ALA A 117 -4.89 78.95 -10.86
C ALA A 117 -3.96 78.94 -9.64
N TYR A 118 -4.22 78.05 -8.67
CA TYR A 118 -3.38 77.88 -7.48
C TYR A 118 -1.98 77.36 -7.83
N PHE A 119 -1.87 76.37 -8.73
CA PHE A 119 -0.58 75.87 -9.18
C PHE A 119 0.21 76.94 -9.95
N LYS A 120 -0.43 77.70 -10.84
CA LYS A 120 0.19 78.80 -11.60
C LYS A 120 0.65 79.93 -10.68
N ALA A 121 -0.14 80.30 -9.65
CA ALA A 121 0.26 81.27 -8.65
C ALA A 121 1.50 80.79 -7.86
N HIS A 122 1.50 79.54 -7.41
CA HIS A 122 2.61 78.97 -6.63
C HIS A 122 3.90 78.85 -7.45
N ALA A 123 3.80 78.41 -8.72
CA ALA A 123 4.92 78.37 -9.65
C ALA A 123 5.48 79.77 -9.95
N HIS A 124 4.62 80.79 -10.07
CA HIS A 124 5.04 82.16 -10.32
C HIS A 124 5.68 82.81 -9.08
N THR A 125 5.27 82.44 -7.85
CA THR A 125 5.98 82.85 -6.63
C THR A 125 7.34 82.18 -6.50
N LEU A 126 7.47 80.89 -6.85
CA LEU A 126 8.75 80.18 -6.88
C LEU A 126 9.72 80.78 -7.90
N ALA A 127 9.26 81.06 -9.12
CA ALA A 127 10.07 81.73 -10.14
C ALA A 127 10.55 83.11 -9.67
N LYS A 128 9.70 83.88 -8.98
CA LYS A 128 10.06 85.20 -8.45
C LYS A 128 11.08 85.13 -7.30
N GLN A 129 11.10 84.07 -6.51
CA GLN A 129 12.15 83.87 -5.49
C GLN A 129 13.48 83.41 -6.08
N MET A 130 13.46 82.72 -7.23
CA MET A 130 14.68 82.36 -7.96
C MET A 130 15.33 83.59 -8.63
N ASP A 131 14.52 84.51 -9.15
CA ASP A 131 14.99 85.73 -9.83
C ASP A 131 15.54 86.79 -8.84
N SER A 132 15.02 86.86 -7.62
CA SER A 132 15.48 87.79 -6.58
C SER A 132 16.76 87.36 -5.84
N THR A 133 17.40 86.27 -6.27
CA THR A 133 18.55 85.66 -5.57
C THR A 133 19.72 85.46 -6.54
N SER A 134 20.08 86.53 -7.25
CA SER A 134 21.17 86.55 -8.24
C SER A 134 22.20 87.65 -7.94
N GLU A 135 22.69 87.69 -6.69
CA GLU A 135 23.97 88.31 -6.37
C GLU A 135 24.61 87.53 -5.21
N SER A 136 25.90 87.20 -5.34
CA SER A 136 26.69 86.34 -4.43
C SER A 136 26.24 84.87 -4.28
N ASP A 137 26.81 83.95 -5.09
CA ASP A 137 27.82 82.99 -4.61
C ASP A 137 28.24 81.94 -5.65
N GLU A 138 29.36 81.27 -5.38
CA GLU A 138 30.05 80.35 -6.28
C GLU A 138 29.22 79.15 -6.77
N VAL A 139 29.63 78.64 -7.93
CA VAL A 139 29.21 77.37 -8.53
C VAL A 139 29.30 76.23 -7.52
N ARG A 140 28.16 75.84 -6.93
CA ARG A 140 28.02 74.56 -6.22
C ARG A 140 26.88 73.76 -6.81
N LYS A 141 27.24 72.79 -7.66
CA LYS A 141 26.36 71.66 -7.99
C LYS A 141 25.88 71.03 -6.68
N THR A 142 24.60 71.14 -6.36
CA THR A 142 23.98 70.28 -5.36
C THR A 142 23.74 68.92 -5.99
N GLU A 143 24.84 68.19 -6.18
CA GLU A 143 24.81 66.74 -6.30
C GLU A 143 24.13 66.22 -5.03
N HIS A 144 22.93 65.65 -5.17
CA HIS A 144 22.14 65.21 -4.03
C HIS A 144 22.78 63.94 -3.46
N ASP A 145 23.75 64.13 -2.59
CA ASP A 145 24.73 63.12 -2.22
C ASP A 145 24.07 61.95 -1.46
N VAL A 146 23.70 60.92 -2.23
CA VAL A 146 23.02 59.72 -1.74
C VAL A 146 23.85 59.11 -0.61
N SER A 147 23.20 58.80 0.52
CA SER A 147 23.90 58.48 1.76
C SER A 147 24.98 57.41 1.55
N PRO A 148 26.22 57.58 2.05
CA PRO A 148 27.26 56.56 1.91
C PRO A 148 26.86 55.25 2.58
N MET A 149 25.99 55.30 3.60
CA MET A 149 25.39 54.12 4.21
C MET A 149 24.35 53.46 3.28
N TYR A 150 23.53 54.23 2.58
CA TYR A 150 22.63 53.69 1.54
C TYR A 150 23.42 53.03 0.41
N LYS A 151 24.47 53.69 -0.11
CA LYS A 151 25.38 53.13 -1.15
C LYS A 151 25.98 51.78 -0.69
N LYS A 152 26.31 51.63 0.60
CA LYS A 152 26.78 50.36 1.18
C LYS A 152 25.68 49.30 1.30
N LEU A 153 24.50 49.65 1.82
CA LEU A 153 23.40 48.70 2.02
C LEU A 153 22.80 48.21 0.69
N ILE A 154 22.69 49.08 -0.32
CA ILE A 154 22.21 48.66 -1.64
C ILE A 154 23.24 47.75 -2.33
N SER A 155 24.54 47.96 -2.14
CA SER A 155 25.59 47.05 -2.63
C SER A 155 25.46 45.64 -2.01
N VAL A 156 25.18 45.55 -0.71
CA VAL A 156 24.89 44.26 -0.03
C VAL A 156 23.59 43.63 -0.55
N ALA A 157 22.56 44.43 -0.84
CA ALA A 157 21.32 43.93 -1.44
C ALA A 157 21.57 43.35 -2.86
N PHE A 158 22.42 44.01 -3.67
CA PHE A 158 22.81 43.52 -4.99
C PHE A 158 23.64 42.22 -4.93
N SER A 159 24.58 42.08 -4.00
CA SER A 159 25.31 40.81 -3.85
C SER A 159 24.35 39.68 -3.46
N LEU A 160 23.43 39.91 -2.52
CA LEU A 160 22.42 38.91 -2.15
C LEU A 160 21.47 38.57 -3.32
N ALA A 161 21.10 39.53 -4.17
CA ALA A 161 20.31 39.27 -5.37
C ALA A 161 21.04 38.35 -6.37
N ARG A 162 22.36 38.57 -6.55
CA ARG A 162 23.21 37.74 -7.41
C ARG A 162 23.35 36.34 -6.84
N ASP A 163 23.76 36.21 -5.58
CA ASP A 163 24.01 34.92 -4.93
C ASP A 163 22.72 34.06 -4.88
N LEU A 164 21.55 34.69 -4.71
CA LEU A 164 20.23 34.03 -4.79
C LEU A 164 19.87 33.59 -6.22
N THR A 165 20.28 34.36 -7.24
CA THR A 165 20.09 34.01 -8.65
C THR A 165 21.00 32.84 -9.04
N GLU A 166 22.26 32.84 -8.61
CA GLU A 166 23.19 31.72 -8.78
C GLU A 166 22.64 30.43 -8.15
N LEU A 167 22.12 30.51 -6.91
CA LEU A 167 21.46 29.38 -6.26
C LEU A 167 20.25 28.87 -7.08
N GLN A 168 19.42 29.75 -7.63
CA GLN A 168 18.30 29.34 -8.47
C GLN A 168 18.78 28.60 -9.74
N GLN A 169 19.85 29.08 -10.38
CA GLN A 169 20.43 28.43 -11.57
C GLN A 169 21.03 27.06 -11.25
N VAL A 170 21.71 26.91 -10.11
CA VAL A 170 22.22 25.62 -9.62
C VAL A 170 21.06 24.62 -9.38
N VAL A 171 19.95 25.08 -8.81
CA VAL A 171 18.77 24.22 -8.60
C VAL A 171 18.11 23.84 -9.92
N LEU A 172 17.93 24.79 -10.84
CA LEU A 172 17.30 24.55 -12.15
C LEU A 172 18.13 23.62 -13.04
N SER A 173 19.44 23.80 -13.11
CA SER A 173 20.34 22.98 -13.92
C SER A 173 20.36 21.51 -13.48
N ARG A 174 20.38 21.25 -12.16
CA ARG A 174 20.35 19.88 -11.60
C ARG A 174 18.94 19.27 -11.53
N ARG A 175 17.86 20.06 -11.65
CA ARG A 175 16.47 19.60 -11.51
C ARG A 175 16.15 18.34 -12.34
N ARG A 176 16.59 18.27 -13.60
CA ARG A 176 16.30 17.13 -14.49
C ARG A 176 16.97 15.83 -14.01
N GLY A 177 18.20 15.89 -13.51
CA GLY A 177 18.93 14.72 -12.99
C GLY A 177 18.55 14.35 -11.55
N TYR A 178 18.09 15.33 -10.76
CA TYR A 178 17.53 15.08 -9.44
C TYR A 178 16.22 14.28 -9.53
N LEU A 179 15.36 14.62 -10.50
CA LEU A 179 14.03 14.03 -10.71
C LEU A 179 14.00 12.81 -11.66
N SER A 180 15.15 12.30 -12.13
CA SER A 180 15.21 11.09 -12.96
C SER A 180 15.29 9.83 -12.11
N PHE A 181 14.18 9.11 -11.98
CA PHE A 181 14.08 7.89 -11.16
C PHE A 181 14.13 6.58 -11.96
N ASN A 182 13.69 6.58 -13.24
CA ASN A 182 13.57 5.38 -14.08
C ASN A 182 14.43 5.41 -15.37
N SER A 183 15.48 6.22 -15.45
CA SER A 183 16.35 6.27 -16.65
C SER A 183 17.62 5.42 -16.45
N PRO A 184 17.96 4.49 -17.36
CA PRO A 184 19.22 3.73 -17.26
C PRO A 184 20.50 4.54 -17.54
N PHE A 185 20.38 5.75 -18.10
CA PHE A 185 21.51 6.50 -18.69
C PHE A 185 21.85 7.83 -17.99
N LEU A 186 20.92 8.40 -17.21
CA LEU A 186 21.07 9.72 -16.58
C LEU A 186 20.44 9.70 -15.18
N VAL A 187 21.18 9.18 -14.20
CA VAL A 187 20.81 9.15 -12.78
C VAL A 187 21.83 9.98 -12.00
N MET A 188 21.36 11.00 -11.29
CA MET A 188 22.15 11.58 -10.20
C MET A 188 22.08 10.61 -9.01
N GLY A 189 23.22 10.16 -8.50
CA GLY A 189 23.28 9.11 -7.47
C GLY A 189 22.58 9.54 -6.17
N GLU A 190 22.12 8.59 -5.35
CA GLU A 190 21.37 8.93 -4.12
C GLU A 190 22.22 9.77 -3.15
N ALA A 191 23.50 9.44 -3.00
CA ALA A 191 24.48 10.22 -2.24
C ALA A 191 24.75 11.63 -2.84
N GLU A 192 24.61 11.79 -4.16
CA GLU A 192 24.69 13.09 -4.83
C GLU A 192 23.41 13.92 -4.60
N ARG A 193 22.23 13.28 -4.57
CA ARG A 193 20.95 13.92 -4.20
C ARG A 193 21.00 14.43 -2.77
N ASP A 194 21.48 13.62 -1.82
CA ASP A 194 21.65 14.03 -0.42
C ASP A 194 22.66 15.15 -0.24
N THR A 195 23.74 15.12 -1.02
CA THR A 195 24.73 16.20 -1.05
C THR A 195 24.15 17.50 -1.57
N PHE A 196 23.49 17.46 -2.74
CA PHE A 196 22.77 18.59 -3.30
C PHE A 196 21.71 19.14 -2.33
N ASP A 197 20.98 18.26 -1.63
CA ASP A 197 19.96 18.67 -0.67
C ASP A 197 20.54 19.36 0.57
N ARG A 198 21.61 18.81 1.15
CA ARG A 198 22.32 19.43 2.27
C ARG A 198 22.87 20.80 1.88
N ASP A 199 23.54 20.88 0.73
CA ASP A 199 24.24 22.10 0.29
C ASP A 199 23.23 23.20 -0.09
N THR A 200 22.14 22.85 -0.78
CA THR A 200 21.04 23.78 -1.09
C THR A 200 20.34 24.27 0.17
N LYS A 201 20.11 23.39 1.16
CA LYS A 201 19.53 23.78 2.46
C LYS A 201 20.44 24.78 3.18
N LYS A 202 21.75 24.52 3.20
CA LYS A 202 22.76 25.40 3.81
C LYS A 202 22.79 26.78 3.13
N ALA A 203 22.78 26.82 1.79
CA ALA A 203 22.77 28.07 1.03
C ALA A 203 21.48 28.88 1.27
N LEU A 204 20.30 28.24 1.26
CA LEU A 204 19.03 28.91 1.57
C LEU A 204 19.04 29.53 2.97
N SER A 205 19.48 28.79 3.99
CA SER A 205 19.59 29.33 5.36
C SER A 205 20.61 30.46 5.45
N GLN A 206 21.77 30.38 4.77
CA GLN A 206 22.76 31.46 4.77
C GLN A 206 22.20 32.76 4.16
N LEU A 207 21.48 32.65 3.03
CA LEU A 207 20.80 33.79 2.40
C LEU A 207 19.68 34.36 3.28
N GLU A 208 18.89 33.50 3.95
CA GLU A 208 17.85 33.91 4.90
C GLU A 208 18.43 34.75 6.05
N HIS A 209 19.51 34.29 6.67
CA HIS A 209 20.20 34.99 7.75
C HIS A 209 20.82 36.33 7.27
N ALA A 210 21.33 36.37 6.04
CA ALA A 210 21.90 37.59 5.47
C ALA A 210 20.83 38.63 5.10
N ILE A 211 19.68 38.20 4.56
CA ILE A 211 18.51 39.07 4.31
C ILE A 211 17.94 39.59 5.64
N HIS A 212 17.83 38.74 6.68
CA HIS A 212 17.43 39.19 8.01
C HIS A 212 18.41 40.20 8.62
N ARG A 213 19.72 40.00 8.43
CA ARG A 213 20.75 40.96 8.86
C ARG A 213 20.62 42.30 8.14
N LEU A 214 20.39 42.30 6.83
CA LEU A 214 20.14 43.52 6.04
C LEU A 214 18.86 44.23 6.51
N SER A 215 17.76 43.48 6.71
CA SER A 215 16.51 44.00 7.28
C SER A 215 16.72 44.68 8.64
N SER A 216 17.47 44.04 9.54
CA SER A 216 17.82 44.60 10.86
C SER A 216 18.65 45.89 10.76
N GLN A 217 19.61 45.97 9.81
CA GLN A 217 20.40 47.18 9.57
C GLN A 217 19.54 48.36 9.04
N ILE A 218 18.51 48.08 8.24
CA ILE A 218 17.55 49.10 7.76
C ILE A 218 16.60 49.52 8.89
N ALA A 219 16.14 48.57 9.70
CA ALA A 219 15.25 48.83 10.84
C ALA A 219 15.94 49.71 11.89
N GLY A 220 17.19 49.40 12.24
CA GLY A 220 18.01 50.01 13.31
C GLY A 220 18.39 51.49 13.16
N GLY A 221 17.78 52.21 12.21
CA GLY A 221 17.72 53.69 12.26
C GLY A 221 18.90 54.46 11.66
N VAL A 222 19.83 53.81 10.95
CA VAL A 222 21.05 54.46 10.43
C VAL A 222 20.83 55.27 9.14
N LEU A 223 19.66 55.15 8.50
CA LEU A 223 19.27 56.01 7.37
C LEU A 223 18.41 57.18 7.85
N THR A 224 18.92 58.39 7.66
CA THR A 224 18.24 59.65 8.00
C THR A 224 17.16 60.03 7.00
N VAL A 225 17.32 59.62 5.72
CA VAL A 225 16.37 59.94 4.64
C VAL A 225 15.22 58.94 4.63
N LYS A 226 13.99 59.44 4.80
CA LYS A 226 12.77 58.63 4.92
C LYS A 226 12.50 57.75 3.69
N ASP A 227 12.85 58.23 2.50
CA ASP A 227 12.57 57.52 1.24
C ASP A 227 13.65 56.49 0.88
N GLU A 228 14.92 56.72 1.25
CA GLU A 228 15.98 55.70 1.19
C GLU A 228 15.61 54.46 2.02
N LYS A 229 15.07 54.67 3.23
CA LYS A 229 14.60 53.59 4.11
C LYS A 229 13.42 52.81 3.53
N LYS A 230 12.45 53.49 2.91
CA LYS A 230 11.32 52.84 2.21
C LYS A 230 11.81 51.99 1.04
N HIS A 231 12.70 52.53 0.20
CA HIS A 231 13.23 51.83 -0.95
C HIS A 231 13.95 50.53 -0.54
N LEU A 232 14.86 50.61 0.43
CA LEU A 232 15.57 49.44 0.94
C LEU A 232 14.64 48.40 1.60
N SER A 233 13.54 48.82 2.24
CA SER A 233 12.52 47.88 2.75
C SER A 233 11.88 47.08 1.60
N LEU A 234 11.44 47.74 0.53
CA LEU A 234 10.83 47.08 -0.63
C LEU A 234 11.82 46.15 -1.36
N VAL A 235 13.11 46.50 -1.38
CA VAL A 235 14.19 45.63 -1.89
C VAL A 235 14.33 44.37 -1.02
N VAL A 236 14.33 44.50 0.31
CA VAL A 236 14.37 43.34 1.24
C VAL A 236 13.14 42.45 1.09
N ASP A 237 11.94 43.03 0.97
CA ASP A 237 10.71 42.26 0.75
C ASP A 237 10.75 41.50 -0.57
N SER A 238 11.31 42.11 -1.62
CA SER A 238 11.51 41.49 -2.94
C SER A 238 12.51 40.33 -2.88
N LEU A 239 13.64 40.50 -2.18
CA LEU A 239 14.64 39.45 -1.93
C LEU A 239 14.03 38.28 -1.13
N ASN A 240 13.27 38.56 -0.08
CA ASN A 240 12.59 37.54 0.74
C ASN A 240 11.55 36.77 -0.07
N SER A 241 10.77 37.47 -0.91
CA SER A 241 9.80 36.87 -1.84
C SER A 241 10.50 35.93 -2.85
N TYR A 242 11.67 36.32 -3.36
CA TYR A 242 12.47 35.51 -4.28
C TYR A 242 13.09 34.30 -3.57
N LEU A 243 13.66 34.47 -2.37
CA LEU A 243 14.18 33.38 -1.55
C LEU A 243 13.09 32.31 -1.30
N LYS A 244 11.87 32.74 -0.93
CA LYS A 244 10.73 31.85 -0.72
C LYS A 244 10.33 31.08 -1.99
N ARG A 245 10.39 31.71 -3.18
CA ARG A 245 10.16 31.02 -4.46
C ARG A 245 11.22 29.94 -4.73
N THR A 246 12.50 30.26 -4.52
CA THR A 246 13.60 29.29 -4.70
C THR A 246 13.53 28.16 -3.66
N ALA A 247 13.25 28.46 -2.40
CA ALA A 247 13.05 27.47 -1.34
C ALA A 247 11.88 26.52 -1.65
N LYS A 248 10.75 27.06 -2.14
CA LYS A 248 9.61 26.24 -2.57
C LYS A 248 9.98 25.26 -3.67
N MET A 249 10.70 25.70 -4.71
CA MET A 249 11.15 24.81 -5.80
C MET A 249 11.99 23.63 -5.29
N VAL A 250 12.83 23.86 -4.27
CA VAL A 250 13.65 22.81 -3.64
C VAL A 250 12.81 21.86 -2.79
N THR A 251 11.82 22.34 -2.02
CA THR A 251 10.92 21.46 -1.26
C THR A 251 9.98 20.67 -2.15
N ASP A 252 9.47 21.26 -3.23
CA ASP A 252 8.65 20.56 -4.22
C ASP A 252 9.45 19.42 -4.89
N MET A 253 10.73 19.66 -5.22
CA MET A 253 11.63 18.61 -5.74
C MET A 253 11.83 17.46 -4.74
N ARG A 254 12.05 17.76 -3.45
CA ARG A 254 12.19 16.75 -2.39
C ARG A 254 10.93 15.91 -2.19
N ALA A 255 9.76 16.52 -2.23
CA ALA A 255 8.50 15.81 -2.10
C ALA A 255 8.34 14.75 -3.21
N ILE A 256 8.71 15.09 -4.45
CA ILE A 256 8.71 14.15 -5.57
C ILE A 256 9.73 13.02 -5.37
N ARG A 257 10.96 13.33 -4.89
CA ARG A 257 11.97 12.31 -4.55
C ARG A 257 11.44 11.33 -3.51
N LEU A 258 10.90 11.83 -2.38
CA LEU A 258 10.41 11.00 -1.29
C LEU A 258 9.25 10.09 -1.72
N HIS A 259 8.33 10.60 -2.54
CA HIS A 259 7.24 9.82 -3.12
C HIS A 259 7.77 8.73 -4.08
N SER A 260 8.77 9.07 -4.91
CA SER A 260 9.35 8.12 -5.87
C SER A 260 10.18 7.03 -5.19
N THR A 261 10.97 7.34 -4.15
CA THR A 261 11.74 6.33 -3.42
C THR A 261 10.83 5.38 -2.65
N ALA A 262 9.74 5.87 -2.05
CA ALA A 262 8.72 5.02 -1.43
C ALA A 262 8.06 4.07 -2.44
N ASN A 263 7.75 4.54 -3.66
CA ASN A 263 7.19 3.70 -4.71
C ASN A 263 8.21 2.70 -5.27
N GLN A 264 9.49 3.07 -5.39
CA GLN A 264 10.56 2.14 -5.76
C GLN A 264 10.76 1.05 -4.70
N GLN A 265 10.67 1.38 -3.41
CA GLN A 265 10.72 0.38 -2.32
C GLN A 265 9.53 -0.58 -2.38
N LYS A 266 8.31 -0.10 -2.66
CA LYS A 266 7.14 -0.95 -2.91
C LYS A 266 7.37 -1.88 -4.10
N MET A 267 7.89 -1.36 -5.22
CA MET A 267 8.18 -2.14 -6.42
C MET A 267 9.24 -3.21 -6.19
N LEU A 268 10.32 -2.89 -5.46
CA LEU A 268 11.36 -3.87 -5.09
C LEU A 268 10.79 -4.95 -4.16
N ARG A 269 9.97 -4.57 -3.17
CA ARG A 269 9.28 -5.53 -2.29
C ARG A 269 8.34 -6.45 -3.07
N LEU A 270 7.58 -5.92 -4.03
CA LEU A 270 6.75 -6.71 -4.95
C LEU A 270 7.61 -7.63 -5.82
N CYS A 271 8.74 -7.17 -6.37
CA CYS A 271 9.65 -8.00 -7.16
C CYS A 271 10.17 -9.20 -6.35
N CYS A 272 10.67 -8.97 -5.12
CA CYS A 272 11.13 -10.06 -4.26
C CYS A 272 9.99 -11.03 -3.87
N LEU A 273 8.76 -10.54 -3.68
CA LEU A 273 7.59 -11.40 -3.44
C LEU A 273 7.21 -12.23 -4.67
N VAL A 274 7.30 -11.65 -5.87
CA VAL A 274 7.07 -12.35 -7.14
C VAL A 274 8.16 -13.39 -7.40
N GLU A 275 9.44 -13.06 -7.16
CA GLU A 275 10.56 -14.00 -7.25
C GLU A 275 10.41 -15.16 -6.25
N ALA A 276 10.06 -14.88 -5.00
CA ALA A 276 9.80 -15.90 -3.99
C ALA A 276 8.56 -16.76 -4.31
N LYS A 277 7.54 -16.20 -4.99
CA LYS A 277 6.41 -16.98 -5.51
C LYS A 277 6.86 -17.87 -6.67
N GLN A 278 7.55 -17.32 -7.67
CA GLN A 278 8.06 -18.05 -8.83
C GLN A 278 9.02 -19.18 -8.43
N GLN A 279 9.82 -18.99 -7.39
CA GLN A 279 10.66 -20.05 -6.82
C GLN A 279 9.82 -21.19 -6.23
N ARG A 280 8.80 -20.88 -5.40
CA ARG A 280 7.89 -21.91 -4.86
C ARG A 280 7.07 -22.62 -5.93
N ASP A 281 6.71 -21.94 -7.00
CA ASP A 281 5.93 -22.52 -8.09
C ASP A 281 6.84 -23.42 -8.97
N ASN A 282 8.07 -23.00 -9.28
CA ASN A 282 9.09 -23.87 -9.88
C ASN A 282 9.45 -25.09 -9.01
N GLU A 283 9.49 -24.94 -7.68
CA GLU A 283 9.76 -26.05 -6.76
C GLU A 283 8.60 -27.05 -6.78
N ARG A 284 7.35 -26.56 -6.85
CA ARG A 284 6.15 -27.41 -7.00
C ARG A 284 6.16 -28.15 -8.35
N ASP A 285 6.47 -27.48 -9.45
CA ASP A 285 6.55 -28.12 -10.77
C ASP A 285 7.67 -29.18 -10.85
N ARG A 286 8.75 -29.03 -10.06
CA ARG A 286 9.81 -30.04 -9.92
C ARG A 286 9.40 -31.26 -9.08
N VAL A 287 8.56 -31.06 -8.06
CA VAL A 287 8.04 -32.14 -7.20
C VAL A 287 6.85 -32.85 -7.85
N ALA A 288 6.13 -32.18 -8.76
CA ALA A 288 4.94 -32.70 -9.44
C ALA A 288 5.21 -33.68 -10.60
N VAL A 289 6.45 -34.12 -10.83
CA VAL A 289 6.78 -35.12 -11.87
C VAL A 289 7.27 -36.46 -11.28
N PRO A 290 6.36 -37.39 -10.97
CA PRO A 290 6.66 -38.81 -10.92
C PRO A 290 6.44 -39.47 -12.29
N SER A 291 7.29 -40.46 -12.59
CA SER A 291 7.11 -41.57 -13.57
C SER A 291 7.73 -41.47 -14.97
N ILE A 292 8.79 -42.26 -15.14
CA ILE A 292 8.85 -43.43 -16.04
C ILE A 292 8.21 -43.27 -17.44
N GLY A 293 9.06 -43.26 -18.47
CA GLY A 293 8.66 -43.46 -19.87
C GLY A 293 9.86 -43.52 -20.81
N LYS A 294 10.25 -44.73 -21.25
CA LYS A 294 11.25 -44.92 -22.32
C LYS A 294 10.61 -44.70 -23.71
N HIS A 295 11.44 -44.35 -24.70
CA HIS A 295 11.14 -44.27 -26.14
C HIS A 295 10.17 -43.18 -26.60
N PHE A 296 10.71 -42.06 -27.10
CA PHE A 296 10.83 -41.86 -28.56
C PHE A 296 11.85 -40.77 -28.89
N SER A 297 12.76 -41.03 -29.83
CA SER A 297 13.66 -40.01 -30.40
C SER A 297 13.31 -39.78 -31.86
N SER A 298 13.06 -38.52 -32.24
CA SER A 298 13.38 -38.00 -33.58
C SER A 298 13.30 -36.47 -33.58
N GLU A 299 14.46 -35.81 -33.68
CA GLU A 299 14.84 -34.82 -34.72
C GLU A 299 13.86 -33.66 -35.09
N LEU A 300 14.26 -32.38 -35.30
CA LEU A 300 15.54 -31.64 -35.17
C LEU A 300 15.23 -30.08 -35.19
N PRO A 301 16.16 -29.11 -35.38
CA PRO A 301 16.34 -27.95 -34.49
C PRO A 301 15.67 -26.62 -34.95
N HIS A 302 15.89 -25.52 -34.21
CA HIS A 302 16.76 -24.40 -34.67
C HIS A 302 16.96 -23.26 -33.62
N THR A 303 18.20 -23.11 -33.16
CA THR A 303 18.92 -21.85 -32.81
C THR A 303 18.33 -20.76 -31.88
N THR A 304 18.78 -20.82 -30.62
CA THR A 304 19.65 -19.82 -29.91
C THR A 304 19.26 -18.34 -29.75
N LEU A 305 19.38 -17.86 -28.50
CA LEU A 305 20.16 -16.66 -28.18
C LEU A 305 20.79 -16.73 -26.76
N LYS A 306 22.07 -16.38 -26.64
CA LYS A 306 22.90 -16.50 -25.41
C LYS A 306 22.96 -15.19 -24.62
N TRP A 307 22.98 -15.29 -23.28
CA TRP A 307 23.69 -14.38 -22.37
C TRP A 307 24.20 -15.20 -21.18
N ARG A 308 25.43 -15.76 -21.20
CA ARG A 308 26.74 -15.12 -20.98
C ARG A 308 26.87 -14.49 -19.58
N GLY A 309 27.23 -15.30 -18.58
CA GLY A 309 27.57 -14.83 -17.23
C GLY A 309 29.03 -14.34 -17.10
N SER A 310 29.33 -13.67 -15.97
CA SER A 310 30.69 -13.37 -15.51
C SER A 310 30.76 -13.23 -13.98
N LYS A 311 31.42 -14.23 -13.35
CA LYS A 311 32.33 -14.17 -12.19
C LYS A 311 32.06 -13.20 -11.02
N ALA A 312 32.02 -13.78 -9.82
CA ALA A 312 32.76 -13.26 -8.67
C ALA A 312 33.49 -14.42 -7.96
N THR A 313 34.78 -14.25 -7.69
CA THR A 313 35.65 -15.23 -7.03
C THR A 313 36.17 -14.68 -5.70
N ARG A 314 36.13 -15.50 -4.65
CA ARG A 314 36.97 -15.38 -3.44
C ARG A 314 36.99 -16.76 -2.76
N THR A 315 38.08 -17.54 -2.77
CA THR A 315 39.25 -17.43 -1.86
C THR A 315 38.86 -17.00 -0.43
N GLY A 316 39.10 -17.77 0.63
CA GLY A 316 39.70 -19.10 0.76
C GLY A 316 40.86 -19.09 1.77
N GLU A 317 40.67 -19.74 2.91
CA GLU A 317 41.65 -20.26 3.88
C GLU A 317 40.83 -21.16 4.84
N HIS A 318 41.08 -22.48 4.91
CA HIS A 318 42.07 -23.17 5.77
C HIS A 318 41.61 -23.31 7.25
N LYS A 319 41.75 -24.46 7.95
CA LYS A 319 42.45 -25.73 7.64
C LYS A 319 42.09 -26.87 8.63
N MET A 320 41.99 -28.12 8.14
CA MET A 320 42.28 -29.42 8.82
C MET A 320 41.48 -29.84 10.08
N ASP A 321 41.40 -31.12 10.47
CA ASP A 321 42.14 -32.37 10.14
C ASP A 321 41.16 -33.53 9.79
N LYS A 322 41.32 -34.26 8.67
CA LYS A 322 42.03 -35.56 8.43
C LYS A 322 41.21 -36.86 8.65
N GLU A 323 41.19 -37.66 7.57
CA GLU A 323 41.45 -39.12 7.45
C GLU A 323 40.59 -40.11 8.28
N ASN A 324 40.11 -41.29 7.84
CA ASN A 324 40.06 -42.10 6.60
C ASN A 324 38.98 -43.23 6.85
N GLU A 325 38.47 -44.09 5.95
CA GLU A 325 38.60 -44.36 4.50
C GLU A 325 37.31 -45.04 3.94
N VAL A 326 37.24 -45.36 2.63
CA VAL A 326 36.04 -45.75 1.83
C VAL A 326 36.53 -46.60 0.61
N PRO A 327 35.78 -47.48 -0.14
CA PRO A 327 34.42 -48.10 -0.09
C PRO A 327 34.54 -49.67 -0.16
N PRO A 328 33.70 -50.52 -0.85
CA PRO A 328 32.34 -50.36 -1.40
C PRO A 328 31.31 -51.48 -1.14
N SER A 329 30.04 -51.15 -1.46
CA SER A 329 28.98 -52.00 -2.01
C SER A 329 28.78 -53.45 -1.53
N THR A 330 27.55 -53.75 -1.10
CA THR A 330 26.75 -54.77 -1.81
C THR A 330 25.25 -54.54 -1.62
N ASP A 331 24.51 -54.96 -2.65
CA ASP A 331 23.08 -55.28 -2.63
C ASP A 331 22.81 -56.39 -1.59
N ASP A 332 21.62 -56.44 -0.98
CA ASP A 332 21.11 -57.70 -0.42
C ASP A 332 19.60 -57.66 -0.12
N SER A 333 18.85 -58.27 -1.04
CA SER A 333 17.46 -58.69 -0.84
C SER A 333 17.43 -59.93 0.05
N TYR A 334 16.90 -59.82 1.28
CA TYR A 334 16.79 -60.97 2.18
C TYR A 334 15.59 -61.88 1.82
N ASN A 335 15.86 -62.91 1.01
CA ASN A 335 15.02 -64.09 0.84
C ASN A 335 15.79 -65.35 1.27
N GLY A 336 15.19 -66.15 2.14
CA GLY A 336 15.67 -67.44 2.62
C GLY A 336 14.69 -67.96 3.68
N TRP A 337 14.33 -69.25 3.73
CA TRP A 337 15.17 -70.40 3.46
C TRP A 337 14.48 -71.43 2.57
N ASP A 338 15.23 -71.92 1.57
CA ASP A 338 14.92 -73.15 0.83
C ASP A 338 16.09 -74.11 1.09
N ILE A 339 15.82 -75.27 1.70
CA ILE A 339 16.84 -76.29 2.02
C ILE A 339 16.36 -77.63 1.46
N GLY A 340 16.84 -77.93 0.25
CA GLY A 340 16.69 -79.22 -0.39
C GLY A 340 18.01 -80.01 -0.43
N ASN A 341 17.93 -81.28 -0.03
CA ASN A 341 18.88 -82.38 -0.24
C ASN A 341 20.24 -82.34 0.48
N ILE A 342 20.35 -83.24 1.46
CA ILE A 342 21.58 -83.99 1.78
C ILE A 342 21.24 -85.49 1.62
N ILE A 343 22.07 -86.23 0.90
CA ILE A 343 22.04 -87.67 0.64
C ILE A 343 23.44 -88.17 1.03
N PRO A 344 23.61 -89.24 1.85
CA PRO A 344 23.32 -90.59 1.37
C PRO A 344 22.64 -91.57 2.34
N ASP A 345 22.04 -92.61 1.74
CA ASP A 345 21.50 -93.77 2.41
C ASP A 345 22.55 -94.54 3.22
N GLY A 346 22.19 -94.92 4.45
CA GLY A 346 22.85 -95.96 5.22
C GLY A 346 21.79 -96.93 5.71
N GLU A 347 21.83 -98.18 5.25
CA GLU A 347 20.88 -99.22 5.66
C GLU A 347 20.98 -99.53 7.15
N VAL A 348 19.88 -99.38 7.90
CA VAL A 348 19.62 -100.13 9.13
C VAL A 348 18.17 -100.58 9.12
N GLN A 349 17.96 -101.86 9.45
CA GLN A 349 16.69 -102.57 9.39
C GLN A 349 15.70 -102.14 10.49
N PRO A 350 14.39 -102.41 10.32
CA PRO A 350 13.38 -102.03 11.30
C PRO A 350 13.44 -102.94 12.53
N ASP A 351 13.14 -102.38 13.70
CA ASP A 351 12.75 -103.16 14.87
C ASP A 351 11.36 -102.71 15.33
N GLU A 352 10.51 -103.67 15.67
CA GLU A 352 9.12 -103.42 16.00
C GLU A 352 8.96 -103.15 17.49
N ASN A 353 8.19 -102.09 17.83
CA ASN A 353 7.19 -101.98 18.91
C ASN A 353 7.24 -100.66 19.71
N GLU A 354 6.07 -100.35 20.28
CA GLU A 354 5.87 -99.49 21.45
C GLU A 354 6.30 -98.01 21.38
N PHE A 355 5.38 -97.13 20.94
CA PHE A 355 4.58 -96.35 21.92
C PHE A 355 3.38 -95.64 21.26
N SER A 356 2.34 -95.37 22.04
CA SER A 356 1.08 -94.74 21.58
C SER A 356 1.29 -93.32 21.04
N ASN A 357 0.65 -93.01 19.91
CA ASN A 357 0.76 -91.76 19.14
C ASN A 357 -0.03 -90.57 19.74
N PRO A 358 0.64 -89.49 20.19
CA PRO A 358 -0.01 -88.21 20.54
C PRO A 358 0.20 -87.13 19.46
N ALA A 359 1.32 -87.22 18.72
CA ALA A 359 1.83 -86.15 17.86
C ALA A 359 0.93 -85.84 16.65
N SER A 360 0.13 -86.80 16.17
CA SER A 360 -0.84 -86.52 15.10
C SER A 360 -2.03 -85.68 15.57
N GLN A 361 -2.43 -85.82 16.84
CA GLN A 361 -3.54 -85.04 17.41
C GLN A 361 -3.12 -83.59 17.66
N ASP A 362 -1.93 -83.38 18.22
CA ASP A 362 -1.38 -82.03 18.46
C ASP A 362 -1.12 -81.29 17.14
N LYS A 363 -0.58 -81.96 16.13
CA LYS A 363 -0.40 -81.39 14.78
C LYS A 363 -1.71 -80.97 14.14
N ALA A 364 -2.78 -81.77 14.29
CA ALA A 364 -4.11 -81.42 13.79
C ALA A 364 -4.72 -80.24 14.54
N GLN A 365 -4.52 -80.14 15.86
CA GLN A 365 -4.94 -78.98 16.65
C GLN A 365 -4.20 -77.70 16.24
N LEU A 366 -2.88 -77.76 16.04
CA LEU A 366 -2.08 -76.61 15.61
C LEU A 366 -2.43 -76.14 14.19
N MET A 367 -2.73 -77.06 13.25
CA MET A 367 -3.25 -76.69 11.94
C MET A 367 -4.62 -76.01 12.04
N ALA A 368 -5.53 -76.54 12.87
CA ALA A 368 -6.84 -75.94 13.09
C ALA A 368 -6.78 -74.60 13.84
N GLU A 369 -5.75 -74.35 14.65
CA GLU A 369 -5.51 -73.06 15.31
C GLU A 369 -4.95 -72.03 14.32
N ASN A 370 -3.97 -72.41 13.50
CA ASN A 370 -3.42 -71.55 12.44
C ASN A 370 -4.49 -71.14 11.42
N GLU A 371 -5.37 -72.06 11.01
CA GLU A 371 -6.48 -71.75 10.08
C GLU A 371 -7.43 -70.70 10.68
N ARG A 372 -7.85 -70.88 11.95
CA ARG A 372 -8.67 -69.90 12.67
C ARG A 372 -7.95 -68.56 12.88
N MET A 373 -6.63 -68.58 13.02
CA MET A 373 -5.82 -67.37 13.11
C MET A 373 -5.80 -66.64 11.76
N PHE A 374 -5.69 -67.38 10.66
CA PHE A 374 -5.74 -66.86 9.30
C PHE A 374 -7.11 -66.26 8.96
N GLU A 375 -8.22 -66.94 9.25
CA GLU A 375 -9.58 -66.40 9.12
C GLU A 375 -9.74 -65.08 9.89
N ARG A 376 -9.21 -65.03 11.12
CA ARG A 376 -9.28 -63.83 11.97
C ARG A 376 -8.41 -62.69 11.43
N PHE A 377 -7.23 -62.98 10.90
CA PHE A 377 -6.40 -61.98 10.22
C PHE A 377 -7.06 -61.48 8.94
N SER A 378 -7.62 -62.36 8.11
CA SER A 378 -8.37 -62.02 6.89
C SER A 378 -9.54 -61.08 7.18
N HIS A 379 -10.37 -61.39 8.18
CA HIS A 379 -11.48 -60.52 8.60
C HIS A 379 -11.01 -59.14 9.10
N VAL A 380 -9.90 -59.09 9.85
CA VAL A 380 -9.31 -57.81 10.31
C VAL A 380 -8.71 -57.02 9.15
N HIS A 381 -8.07 -57.70 8.20
CA HIS A 381 -7.50 -57.07 7.01
C HIS A 381 -8.58 -56.43 6.12
N SER A 382 -9.67 -57.15 5.85
CA SER A 382 -10.83 -56.60 5.12
C SER A 382 -11.47 -55.39 5.82
N HIS A 383 -11.50 -55.36 7.15
CA HIS A 383 -11.92 -54.15 7.90
C HIS A 383 -10.93 -52.98 7.74
N ILE A 384 -9.63 -53.25 7.66
CA ILE A 384 -8.60 -52.22 7.45
C ILE A 384 -8.71 -51.64 6.03
N GLU A 385 -8.92 -52.45 5.00
CA GLU A 385 -9.16 -51.98 3.61
C GLU A 385 -10.42 -51.08 3.52
N GLY A 386 -11.48 -51.44 4.26
CA GLY A 386 -12.69 -50.62 4.38
C GLY A 386 -12.45 -49.27 5.04
N LEU A 387 -11.73 -49.25 6.17
CA LEU A 387 -11.30 -48.03 6.85
C LEU A 387 -10.41 -47.15 5.95
N GLU A 388 -9.44 -47.76 5.26
CA GLU A 388 -8.52 -47.06 4.37
C GLU A 388 -9.27 -46.38 3.22
N THR A 389 -10.22 -47.09 2.60
CA THR A 389 -11.12 -46.52 1.58
C THR A 389 -11.88 -45.30 2.11
N GLN A 390 -12.51 -45.39 3.28
CA GLN A 390 -13.25 -44.27 3.86
C GLN A 390 -12.35 -43.10 4.28
N ILE A 391 -11.14 -43.37 4.76
CA ILE A 391 -10.15 -42.33 5.07
C ILE A 391 -9.77 -41.56 3.80
N THR A 392 -9.63 -42.22 2.65
CA THR A 392 -9.42 -41.51 1.37
C THR A 392 -10.63 -40.68 0.93
N GLU A 393 -11.86 -41.11 1.23
CA GLU A 393 -13.07 -40.30 1.01
C GLU A 393 -13.09 -39.05 1.92
N ILE A 394 -12.75 -39.20 3.20
CA ILE A 394 -12.61 -38.07 4.14
C ILE A 394 -11.56 -37.08 3.64
N GLN A 395 -10.39 -37.56 3.19
CA GLN A 395 -9.32 -36.70 2.66
C GLN A 395 -9.80 -35.88 1.45
N ARG A 396 -10.50 -36.51 0.51
CA ARG A 396 -11.11 -35.80 -0.64
C ARG A 396 -12.14 -34.76 -0.23
N LEU A 397 -13.02 -35.09 0.72
CA LEU A 397 -14.03 -34.15 1.22
C LEU A 397 -13.38 -33.00 2.01
N GLN A 398 -12.31 -33.27 2.76
CA GLN A 398 -11.51 -32.25 3.45
C GLN A 398 -10.81 -31.30 2.48
N GLU A 399 -10.23 -31.82 1.40
CA GLU A 399 -9.60 -31.00 0.35
C GLU A 399 -10.64 -30.08 -0.31
N ALA A 400 -11.77 -30.63 -0.77
CA ALA A 400 -12.86 -29.85 -1.38
C ALA A 400 -13.50 -28.82 -0.41
N PHE A 401 -13.60 -29.14 0.88
CA PHE A 401 -14.07 -28.21 1.90
C PHE A 401 -13.04 -27.10 2.16
N ALA A 402 -11.75 -27.42 2.23
CA ALA A 402 -10.70 -26.43 2.41
C ALA A 402 -10.63 -25.46 1.23
N GLU A 403 -10.73 -25.97 0.00
CA GLU A 403 -10.89 -25.16 -1.22
C GLU A 403 -12.09 -24.22 -1.12
N LYS A 404 -13.28 -24.76 -0.83
CA LYS A 404 -14.50 -23.95 -0.71
C LYS A 404 -14.52 -22.95 0.45
N VAL A 405 -13.79 -23.22 1.54
CA VAL A 405 -13.62 -22.25 2.63
C VAL A 405 -12.65 -21.13 2.24
N MET A 406 -11.60 -21.41 1.46
CA MET A 406 -10.68 -20.38 0.94
C MET A 406 -11.34 -19.49 -0.11
N ASP A 407 -12.13 -20.05 -1.05
CA ASP A 407 -12.91 -19.27 -2.01
C ASP A 407 -13.89 -18.33 -1.28
N GLN A 408 -14.60 -18.87 -0.28
CA GLN A 408 -15.51 -18.13 0.57
C GLN A 408 -14.83 -17.00 1.37
N GLU A 409 -13.60 -17.18 1.86
CA GLU A 409 -12.84 -16.13 2.53
C GLU A 409 -12.57 -14.95 1.58
N LYS A 410 -12.20 -15.26 0.33
CA LYS A 410 -11.94 -14.26 -0.71
C LYS A 410 -13.21 -13.51 -1.14
N ASP A 411 -14.32 -14.20 -1.33
CA ASP A 411 -15.59 -13.55 -1.71
C ASP A 411 -16.10 -12.63 -0.60
N ILE A 412 -15.92 -13.00 0.67
CA ILE A 412 -16.20 -12.14 1.83
C ILE A 412 -15.32 -10.88 1.81
N GLU A 413 -14.04 -10.99 1.42
CA GLU A 413 -13.15 -9.82 1.30
C GLU A 413 -13.61 -8.85 0.19
N ILE A 414 -14.00 -9.37 -0.98
CA ILE A 414 -14.52 -8.58 -2.10
C ILE A 414 -15.81 -7.84 -1.71
N ILE A 415 -16.79 -8.56 -1.14
CA ILE A 415 -18.06 -7.97 -0.67
C ILE A 415 -17.82 -6.89 0.39
N ASN A 416 -16.84 -7.10 1.29
CA ASN A 416 -16.48 -6.15 2.32
C ASN A 416 -15.81 -4.89 1.74
N GLU A 417 -14.90 -5.03 0.77
CA GLU A 417 -14.30 -3.89 0.05
C GLU A 417 -15.38 -3.08 -0.71
N ALA A 418 -16.28 -3.77 -1.40
CA ALA A 418 -17.41 -3.15 -2.09
C ALA A 418 -18.34 -2.37 -1.12
N ALA A 419 -18.66 -2.97 0.04
CA ALA A 419 -19.45 -2.32 1.08
C ALA A 419 -18.75 -1.10 1.71
N LEU A 420 -17.42 -1.16 1.91
CA LEU A 420 -16.63 -0.04 2.42
C LEU A 420 -16.61 1.13 1.42
N HIS A 421 -16.31 0.87 0.15
CA HIS A 421 -16.29 1.88 -0.91
C HIS A 421 -17.68 2.51 -1.13
N THR A 422 -18.73 1.69 -1.08
CA THR A 422 -20.14 2.13 -1.06
C THR A 422 -20.41 3.10 0.10
N SER A 423 -19.98 2.74 1.31
CA SER A 423 -20.17 3.58 2.51
C SER A 423 -19.41 4.91 2.42
N GLU A 424 -18.24 4.92 1.79
CA GLU A 424 -17.45 6.15 1.57
C GLU A 424 -18.15 7.07 0.56
N ASN A 425 -18.59 6.54 -0.58
CA ASN A 425 -19.33 7.29 -1.60
C ASN A 425 -20.65 7.89 -1.07
N LEU A 426 -21.39 7.15 -0.23
CA LEU A 426 -22.59 7.66 0.45
C LEU A 426 -22.25 8.79 1.45
N LYS A 427 -21.16 8.66 2.20
CA LYS A 427 -20.71 9.65 3.18
C LYS A 427 -20.31 10.96 2.49
N ASP A 428 -19.53 10.89 1.42
CA ASP A 428 -19.07 12.05 0.67
C ASP A 428 -20.22 12.73 -0.10
N GLY A 429 -21.11 11.96 -0.73
CA GLY A 429 -22.32 12.48 -1.35
C GLY A 429 -23.22 13.22 -0.34
N ASN A 430 -23.41 12.67 0.86
CA ASN A 430 -24.15 13.32 1.93
C ASN A 430 -23.49 14.63 2.41
N GLU A 431 -22.17 14.64 2.57
CA GLU A 431 -21.43 15.84 2.98
C GLU A 431 -21.49 16.94 1.91
N TRP A 432 -21.46 16.59 0.63
CA TRP A 432 -21.62 17.56 -0.47
C TRP A 432 -23.03 18.17 -0.50
N ILE A 433 -24.08 17.38 -0.20
CA ILE A 433 -25.43 17.89 -0.02
C ILE A 433 -25.49 18.84 1.19
N ARG A 434 -24.86 18.47 2.32
CA ARG A 434 -24.79 19.28 3.54
C ARG A 434 -24.13 20.64 3.29
N GLN A 435 -23.00 20.65 2.57
CA GLN A 435 -22.30 21.86 2.13
C GLN A 435 -23.12 22.72 1.15
N ALA A 436 -23.91 22.10 0.28
CA ALA A 436 -24.81 22.84 -0.62
C ALA A 436 -25.95 23.55 0.14
N ILE A 437 -26.41 22.98 1.25
CA ILE A 437 -27.47 23.56 2.11
C ILE A 437 -26.92 24.66 3.03
N SER A 438 -25.76 24.43 3.66
CA SER A 438 -25.19 25.34 4.69
C SER A 438 -24.78 26.72 4.13
N ASN A 439 -24.41 26.80 2.85
CA ASN A 439 -24.05 28.05 2.18
C ASN A 439 -25.21 29.07 2.03
N SER A 440 -26.42 28.75 2.51
CA SER A 440 -27.54 29.69 2.55
C SER A 440 -27.32 30.88 3.51
N ALA A 441 -26.47 30.74 4.52
CA ALA A 441 -26.18 31.78 5.52
C ALA A 441 -25.39 32.97 4.93
N GLY A 442 -24.30 32.70 4.18
CA GLY A 442 -23.45 33.75 3.59
C GLY A 442 -24.23 34.70 2.67
N ARG A 443 -25.17 34.16 1.89
CA ARG A 443 -26.08 34.95 1.04
C ARG A 443 -26.94 35.94 1.84
N ARG A 444 -27.44 35.57 3.02
CA ARG A 444 -28.23 36.47 3.88
C ARG A 444 -27.37 37.63 4.39
N VAL A 445 -26.14 37.34 4.83
CA VAL A 445 -25.19 38.35 5.30
C VAL A 445 -24.80 39.32 4.18
N VAL A 446 -24.50 38.83 2.97
CA VAL A 446 -24.17 39.69 1.82
C VAL A 446 -25.35 40.59 1.42
N VAL A 447 -26.59 40.06 1.42
CA VAL A 447 -27.78 40.87 1.13
C VAL A 447 -27.99 41.95 2.19
N LEU A 448 -27.86 41.64 3.48
CA LEU A 448 -27.95 42.63 4.56
C LEU A 448 -26.86 43.69 4.45
N PHE A 449 -25.62 43.32 4.15
CA PHE A 449 -24.53 44.27 3.91
C PHE A 449 -24.83 45.20 2.73
N CYS A 450 -25.32 44.68 1.60
CA CYS A 450 -25.69 45.50 0.45
C CYS A 450 -26.85 46.45 0.77
N ILE A 451 -27.85 46.02 1.55
CA ILE A 451 -28.94 46.90 2.03
C ILE A 451 -28.36 48.03 2.88
N ILE A 452 -27.47 47.72 3.83
CA ILE A 452 -26.81 48.72 4.68
C ILE A 452 -26.02 49.73 3.83
N VAL A 453 -25.22 49.27 2.87
CA VAL A 453 -24.46 50.15 1.96
C VAL A 453 -25.37 51.05 1.13
N ILE A 454 -26.47 50.52 0.58
CA ILE A 454 -27.47 51.33 -0.14
C ILE A 454 -28.12 52.36 0.79
N THR A 455 -28.47 51.98 2.01
CA THR A 455 -29.12 52.88 2.98
C THR A 455 -28.19 54.03 3.38
N PHE A 456 -26.91 53.75 3.67
CA PHE A 456 -25.92 54.80 3.91
C PHE A 456 -25.64 55.66 2.66
N THR A 457 -25.67 55.07 1.46
CA THR A 457 -25.51 55.81 0.20
C THR A 457 -26.65 56.81 -0.01
N LEU A 458 -27.89 56.40 0.25
CA LEU A 458 -29.07 57.27 0.17
C LEU A 458 -29.03 58.37 1.23
N LEU A 459 -28.73 58.04 2.49
CA LEU A 459 -28.63 59.02 3.58
C LEU A 459 -27.48 60.03 3.33
N PHE A 460 -26.38 59.58 2.73
CA PHE A 460 -25.28 60.45 2.35
C PHE A 460 -25.62 61.35 1.15
N LEU A 461 -26.37 60.86 0.16
CA LEU A 461 -26.88 61.67 -0.95
C LEU A 461 -27.87 62.73 -0.47
N ASP A 462 -28.76 62.36 0.45
CA ASP A 462 -29.74 63.25 1.10
C ASP A 462 -29.03 64.36 1.89
N TRP A 463 -28.08 63.99 2.77
CA TRP A 463 -27.26 64.94 3.52
C TRP A 463 -26.35 65.84 2.66
N TYR A 464 -25.89 65.34 1.51
CA TYR A 464 -25.02 66.07 0.59
C TYR A 464 -25.78 66.93 -0.45
N ASN A 465 -27.10 66.77 -0.52
CA ASN A 465 -28.00 67.53 -1.38
C ASN A 465 -29.25 68.01 -0.60
N PRO A 466 -29.06 68.83 0.47
CA PRO A 466 -30.15 69.39 1.27
C PRO A 466 -30.95 70.46 0.53
#